data_AF-A0A226X3K1-F1
#
_entry.id   AF-A0A226X3K1-F1
#
_cell.length_a   1.000
_cell.length_b   1.000
_cell.length_c   1.000
_cell.angle_alpha   90.00
_cell.angle_beta   90.00
_cell.angle_gamma   90.00
#
_symmetry.space_group_name_H-M   'P 1'
#
loop_
_entity.id
_entity.type
_entity.pdbx_description
1 polymer ?
#
loop_
_entity_poly.entity_id
_entity_poly.type
_entity_poly.pdbx_seq_one_letter_code
_entity_poly.pdbx_strand_id
1 'polypeptide(L)'
;MASVQVTMAESFGVQGRGGMYEGVGAIRDVVQNHLLQVVSLLATDAPADGHPDAMRDAKLRVFEAMQPISVDETVRGQFSGYRDEPGVAPDSQVETFVALRLHIENERWAGVPFYIRAGKQLPVTGNEIMVKLKSPSHAVFDTATSGQSNYFRFRISPDVLISVGARVKVPGEVMAGETVELVAHRHPGDEMAPYERLFGDAILGDASLFARYDSIEAAWRTVAPILGNTVPIRYYESSSWGPEESEQLISRDGGWHAPVVGDANEGNAG
;
A
#
# COMPACT_ATOMS: atom_id res chain seq x y z
N MET A 1 -14.46 8.41 0.12
CA MET A 1 -13.54 8.05 -0.98
C MET A 1 -14.19 6.98 -1.86
N ALA A 2 -13.60 6.63 -3.01
CA ALA A 2 -14.00 5.45 -3.80
C ALA A 2 -13.23 4.21 -3.37
N SER A 3 -11.90 4.31 -3.29
CA SER A 3 -11.02 3.23 -2.83
C SER A 3 -9.68 3.80 -2.37
N VAL A 4 -8.94 3.01 -1.59
CA VAL A 4 -7.55 3.27 -1.22
C VAL A 4 -6.71 2.11 -1.74
N GLN A 5 -5.53 2.41 -2.29
CA GLN A 5 -4.56 1.41 -2.70
C GLN A 5 -3.24 1.69 -1.97
N VAL A 6 -2.62 0.66 -1.39
CA VAL A 6 -1.29 0.72 -0.77
C VAL A 6 -0.42 -0.30 -1.50
N THR A 7 0.65 0.17 -2.14
CA THR A 7 1.61 -0.66 -2.87
C THR A 7 2.98 -0.56 -2.21
N MET A 8 3.55 -1.70 -1.82
CA MET A 8 4.96 -1.82 -1.45
C MET A 8 5.66 -2.82 -2.37
N ALA A 9 6.42 -2.28 -3.32
CA ALA A 9 7.11 -3.09 -4.31
C ALA A 9 8.61 -3.11 -4.03
N GLU A 10 9.22 -4.28 -4.19
CA GLU A 10 10.66 -4.49 -4.16
C GLU A 10 11.09 -5.15 -5.46
N SER A 11 12.02 -4.53 -6.18
CA SER A 11 12.53 -5.04 -7.45
C SER A 11 13.63 -6.10 -7.29
N PHE A 12 13.76 -6.65 -6.09
CA PHE A 12 14.74 -7.66 -5.74
C PHE A 12 14.07 -8.81 -5.00
N GLY A 13 14.70 -9.99 -5.05
CA GLY A 13 14.25 -11.20 -4.35
C GLY A 13 14.65 -11.22 -2.88
N VAL A 14 14.90 -12.42 -2.34
CA VAL A 14 15.28 -12.59 -0.93
C VAL A 14 16.79 -12.42 -0.68
N GLN A 15 17.60 -12.17 -1.72
CA GLN A 15 19.02 -11.81 -1.64
C GLN A 15 19.83 -12.73 -0.71
N GLY A 16 19.67 -14.05 -0.85
CA GLY A 16 20.38 -15.05 -0.04
C GLY A 16 19.85 -15.23 1.39
N ARG A 17 18.76 -14.56 1.77
CA ARG A 17 18.05 -14.73 3.05
C ARG A 17 16.87 -15.70 2.94
N GLY A 18 16.90 -16.62 1.98
CA GLY A 18 15.82 -17.58 1.70
C GLY A 18 15.35 -18.34 2.95
N GLY A 19 16.27 -18.98 3.67
CA GLY A 19 15.92 -19.72 4.90
C GLY A 19 15.35 -18.87 6.04
N MET A 20 15.67 -17.58 6.11
CA MET A 20 15.03 -16.66 7.07
C MET A 20 13.62 -16.30 6.60
N TYR A 21 13.48 -15.95 5.32
CA TYR A 21 12.22 -15.52 4.73
C TYR A 21 11.17 -16.63 4.70
N GLU A 22 11.60 -17.88 4.55
CA GLU A 22 10.76 -19.09 4.58
C GLU A 22 9.94 -19.22 5.88
N GLY A 23 10.48 -18.75 7.01
CA GLY A 23 9.76 -18.73 8.29
C GLY A 23 8.75 -17.58 8.45
N VAL A 24 8.75 -16.61 7.52
CA VAL A 24 8.08 -15.31 7.68
C VAL A 24 6.98 -15.13 6.62
N GLY A 25 7.35 -15.05 5.34
CA GLY A 25 6.47 -14.70 4.23
C GLY A 25 6.08 -13.21 4.18
N ALA A 26 5.58 -12.73 3.03
CA ALA A 26 5.27 -11.32 2.82
C ALA A 26 4.22 -10.77 3.81
N ILE A 27 3.26 -11.60 4.24
CA ILE A 27 2.19 -11.16 5.15
C ILE A 27 2.78 -10.76 6.51
N ARG A 28 3.71 -11.54 7.05
CA ARG A 28 4.36 -11.23 8.34
C ARG A 28 5.48 -10.21 8.20
N ASP A 29 6.20 -10.23 7.08
CA ASP A 29 7.36 -9.37 6.85
C ASP A 29 6.95 -7.90 6.75
N VAL A 30 5.88 -7.61 5.98
CA VAL A 30 5.51 -6.22 5.65
C VAL A 30 4.05 -5.87 5.87
N VAL A 31 3.10 -6.79 5.70
CA VAL A 31 1.68 -6.44 5.84
C VAL A 31 1.31 -6.20 7.30
N GLN A 32 1.56 -7.19 8.16
CA GLN A 32 1.11 -7.21 9.55
C GLN A 32 1.59 -5.99 10.35
N ASN A 33 2.81 -5.53 10.06
CA ASN A 33 3.43 -4.39 10.71
C ASN A 33 3.31 -3.13 9.81
N HIS A 34 4.19 -2.96 8.84
CA HIS A 34 4.44 -1.72 8.13
C HIS A 34 3.21 -1.21 7.39
N LEU A 35 2.55 -2.04 6.58
CA LEU A 35 1.43 -1.58 5.76
C LEU A 35 0.17 -1.35 6.57
N LEU A 36 -0.10 -2.19 7.58
CA LEU A 36 -1.19 -1.95 8.51
C LEU A 36 -0.98 -0.68 9.36
N GLN A 37 0.26 -0.36 9.75
CA GLN A 37 0.58 0.92 10.38
C GLN A 37 0.35 2.11 9.44
N VAL A 38 0.78 2.02 8.17
CA VAL A 38 0.52 3.04 7.15
C VAL A 38 -0.98 3.26 6.95
N VAL A 39 -1.76 2.17 6.84
CA VAL A 39 -3.22 2.25 6.75
C VAL A 39 -3.80 2.91 7.99
N SER A 40 -3.31 2.58 9.19
CA SER A 40 -3.80 3.20 10.43
C SER A 40 -3.58 4.72 10.45
N LEU A 41 -2.42 5.19 9.98
CA LEU A 41 -2.11 6.63 9.88
C LEU A 41 -3.01 7.34 8.88
N LEU A 42 -3.27 6.70 7.73
CA LEU A 42 -4.15 7.25 6.70
C LEU A 42 -5.61 7.31 7.16
N ALA A 43 -6.05 6.29 7.91
CA ALA A 43 -7.45 6.10 8.26
C ALA A 43 -7.85 6.68 9.61
N THR A 44 -6.88 7.16 10.41
CA THR A 44 -7.14 7.68 11.75
C THR A 44 -7.91 9.00 11.72
N ASP A 45 -8.78 9.18 12.71
CA ASP A 45 -9.36 10.49 13.01
C ASP A 45 -8.35 11.38 13.73
N ALA A 46 -8.63 12.68 13.79
CA ALA A 46 -7.80 13.59 14.57
C ALA A 46 -7.68 13.08 16.02
N PRO A 47 -6.45 13.03 16.59
CA PRO A 47 -6.27 12.67 17.99
C PRO A 47 -6.98 13.70 18.89
N ALA A 48 -7.40 13.26 20.07
CA ALA A 48 -8.15 14.11 21.01
C ALA A 48 -7.34 15.35 21.45
N ASP A 49 -6.02 15.19 21.57
CA ASP A 49 -5.06 16.24 21.90
C ASP A 49 -3.66 15.88 21.36
N GLY A 50 -2.64 16.66 21.73
CA GLY A 50 -1.25 16.45 21.33
C GLY A 50 -0.46 15.45 22.20
N HIS A 51 -1.09 14.76 23.16
CA HIS A 51 -0.41 13.78 23.98
C HIS A 51 -0.06 12.53 23.13
N PRO A 52 1.11 11.89 23.32
CA PRO A 52 1.49 10.71 22.54
C PRO A 52 0.45 9.58 22.58
N ASP A 53 -0.25 9.42 23.71
CA ASP A 53 -1.33 8.44 23.86
C ASP A 53 -2.54 8.72 23.00
N ALA A 54 -2.89 9.98 22.77
CA ALA A 54 -4.05 10.33 21.95
C ALA A 54 -3.88 9.84 20.51
N MET A 55 -2.65 9.92 19.97
CA MET A 55 -2.33 9.34 18.65
C MET A 55 -2.41 7.82 18.67
N ARG A 56 -1.91 7.17 19.72
CA ARG A 56 -1.95 5.70 19.85
C ARG A 56 -3.39 5.19 19.98
N ASP A 57 -4.23 5.88 20.74
CA ASP A 57 -5.65 5.56 20.90
C ASP A 57 -6.41 5.77 19.59
N ALA A 58 -6.10 6.83 18.85
CA ALA A 58 -6.70 7.08 17.54
C ALA A 58 -6.33 5.97 16.52
N LYS A 59 -5.08 5.49 16.53
CA LYS A 59 -4.66 4.32 15.72
C LYS A 59 -5.34 3.03 16.17
N LEU A 60 -5.43 2.79 17.48
CA LEU A 60 -6.09 1.60 18.03
C LEU A 60 -7.54 1.50 17.54
N ARG A 61 -8.31 2.60 17.57
CA ARG A 61 -9.69 2.62 17.07
C ARG A 61 -9.79 2.18 15.59
N VAL A 62 -8.79 2.48 14.78
CA VAL A 62 -8.75 2.01 13.39
C VAL A 62 -8.50 0.50 13.36
N PHE A 63 -7.51 -0.01 14.09
CA PHE A 63 -7.24 -1.45 14.17
C PHE A 63 -8.42 -2.25 14.73
N GLU A 64 -9.16 -1.69 15.67
CA GLU A 64 -10.39 -2.28 16.19
C GLU A 64 -11.51 -2.34 15.15
N ALA A 65 -11.59 -1.34 14.27
CA ALA A 65 -12.55 -1.29 13.17
C ALA A 65 -12.14 -2.16 11.96
N MET A 66 -10.88 -2.58 11.85
CA MET A 66 -10.41 -3.46 10.78
C MET A 66 -11.05 -4.85 10.92
N GLN A 67 -11.78 -5.26 9.89
CA GLN A 67 -12.33 -6.62 9.82
C GLN A 67 -11.21 -7.63 9.57
N PRO A 68 -11.31 -8.87 10.13
CA PRO A 68 -10.43 -9.97 9.74
C PRO A 68 -10.47 -10.17 8.23
N ILE A 69 -9.29 -10.26 7.60
CA ILE A 69 -9.18 -10.34 6.15
C ILE A 69 -9.69 -11.70 5.68
N SER A 70 -10.58 -11.69 4.70
CA SER A 70 -11.14 -12.92 4.12
C SER A 70 -10.12 -13.63 3.22
N VAL A 71 -10.14 -14.96 3.24
CA VAL A 71 -9.36 -15.80 2.32
C VAL A 71 -9.75 -15.58 0.86
N ASP A 72 -11.02 -15.27 0.60
CA ASP A 72 -11.54 -15.01 -0.76
C ASP A 72 -11.15 -13.62 -1.28
N GLU A 73 -10.74 -12.73 -0.38
CA GLU A 73 -10.27 -11.39 -0.67
C GLU A 73 -8.74 -11.29 -0.61
N THR A 74 -8.06 -12.43 -0.72
CA THR A 74 -6.61 -12.55 -0.60
C THR A 74 -6.02 -13.37 -1.75
N VAL A 75 -4.95 -12.87 -2.34
CA VAL A 75 -4.13 -13.53 -3.34
C VAL A 75 -2.72 -13.65 -2.78
N ARG A 76 -2.21 -14.88 -2.64
CA ARG A 76 -0.83 -15.15 -2.27
C ARG A 76 -0.04 -15.52 -3.52
N GLY A 77 1.11 -14.89 -3.70
CA GLY A 77 2.00 -15.10 -4.84
C GLY A 77 3.38 -15.61 -4.44
N GLN A 78 4.02 -16.38 -5.30
CA GLN A 78 5.43 -16.78 -5.17
C GLN A 78 6.14 -16.56 -6.51
N PHE A 79 7.25 -15.81 -6.54
CA PHE A 79 7.95 -15.58 -7.80
C PHE A 79 8.63 -16.87 -8.29
N SER A 80 8.65 -17.07 -9.61
CA SER A 80 9.35 -18.17 -10.26
C SER A 80 10.84 -18.15 -9.88
N GLY A 81 11.33 -19.23 -9.25
CA GLY A 81 12.72 -19.36 -8.78
C GLY A 81 12.92 -19.19 -7.26
N TYR A 82 11.90 -18.81 -6.49
CA TYR A 82 12.04 -18.70 -5.03
C TYR A 82 12.49 -20.02 -4.36
N ARG A 83 12.00 -21.15 -4.87
CA ARG A 83 12.34 -22.49 -4.35
C ARG A 83 13.78 -22.92 -4.61
N ASP A 84 14.47 -22.23 -5.52
CA ASP A 84 15.88 -22.46 -5.81
C ASP A 84 16.80 -21.66 -4.87
N GLU A 85 16.25 -20.78 -4.04
CA GLU A 85 17.01 -19.98 -3.08
C GLU A 85 17.56 -20.85 -1.93
N PRO A 86 18.79 -20.57 -1.47
CA PRO A 86 19.38 -21.30 -0.34
C PRO A 86 18.50 -21.26 0.91
N GLY A 87 18.17 -22.44 1.42
CA GLY A 87 17.38 -22.62 2.64
C GLY A 87 15.85 -22.59 2.44
N VAL A 88 15.36 -22.52 1.20
CA VAL A 88 13.93 -22.65 0.88
C VAL A 88 13.57 -24.11 0.60
N ALA A 89 12.39 -24.55 1.05
CA ALA A 89 11.93 -25.91 0.80
C ALA A 89 11.50 -26.08 -0.68
N PRO A 90 11.80 -27.23 -1.34
CA PRO A 90 11.39 -27.47 -2.73
C PRO A 90 9.88 -27.46 -2.98
N ASP A 91 9.09 -27.71 -1.94
CA ASP A 91 7.62 -27.70 -1.94
C ASP A 91 7.03 -26.45 -1.25
N SER A 92 7.86 -25.45 -0.92
CA SER A 92 7.50 -24.25 -0.17
C SER A 92 6.21 -23.61 -0.69
N GLN A 93 5.30 -23.34 0.24
CA GLN A 93 4.06 -22.60 0.02
C GLN A 93 4.13 -21.19 0.64
N VAL A 94 5.33 -20.66 0.89
CA VAL A 94 5.53 -19.33 1.48
C VAL A 94 5.36 -18.26 0.41
N GLU A 95 4.58 -17.23 0.72
CA GLU A 95 4.30 -16.15 -0.21
C GLU A 95 5.44 -15.12 -0.25
N THR A 96 5.88 -14.77 -1.46
CA THR A 96 6.79 -13.63 -1.73
C THR A 96 6.04 -12.41 -2.23
N PHE A 97 4.73 -12.56 -2.46
CA PHE A 97 3.79 -11.52 -2.84
C PHE A 97 2.45 -11.75 -2.16
N VAL A 98 1.75 -10.67 -1.82
CA VAL A 98 0.37 -10.72 -1.38
C VAL A 98 -0.40 -9.53 -1.95
N ALA A 99 -1.62 -9.78 -2.41
CA ALA A 99 -2.61 -8.75 -2.67
C ALA A 99 -3.87 -9.08 -1.87
N LEU A 100 -4.47 -8.08 -1.21
CA LEU A 100 -5.64 -8.28 -0.38
C LEU A 100 -6.57 -7.07 -0.38
N ARG A 101 -7.83 -7.31 -0.02
CA ARG A 101 -8.81 -6.27 0.26
C ARG A 101 -9.14 -6.26 1.74
N LEU A 102 -8.97 -5.11 2.36
CA LEU A 102 -9.22 -4.80 3.77
C LEU A 102 -10.44 -3.87 3.87
N HIS A 103 -11.26 -4.09 4.90
CA HIS A 103 -12.40 -3.25 5.23
C HIS A 103 -12.25 -2.67 6.63
N ILE A 104 -12.56 -1.39 6.79
CA ILE A 104 -12.50 -0.65 8.05
C ILE A 104 -13.91 -0.16 8.37
N GLU A 105 -14.55 -0.78 9.36
CA GLU A 105 -15.95 -0.52 9.74
C GLU A 105 -16.03 0.60 10.78
N ASN A 106 -15.85 1.84 10.32
CA ASN A 106 -16.12 3.05 11.09
C ASN A 106 -16.88 4.07 10.23
N GLU A 107 -17.36 5.16 10.84
CA GLU A 107 -18.20 6.16 10.16
C GLU A 107 -17.52 6.76 8.91
N ARG A 108 -16.20 6.97 8.96
CA ARG A 108 -15.43 7.60 7.88
C ARG A 108 -15.20 6.65 6.69
N TRP A 109 -14.97 5.37 6.96
CA TRP A 109 -14.45 4.41 5.99
C TRP A 109 -15.40 3.26 5.64
N ALA A 110 -16.57 3.18 6.27
CA ALA A 110 -17.59 2.19 5.94
C ALA A 110 -17.86 2.16 4.42
N GLY A 111 -17.76 0.96 3.84
CA GLY A 111 -17.96 0.72 2.40
C GLY A 111 -16.84 1.21 1.47
N VAL A 112 -15.72 1.75 1.99
CA VAL A 112 -14.54 2.10 1.20
C VAL A 112 -13.53 0.96 1.27
N PRO A 113 -13.24 0.27 0.15
CA PRO A 113 -12.24 -0.80 0.15
C PRO A 113 -10.81 -0.24 0.21
N PHE A 114 -9.99 -0.89 1.05
CA PHE A 114 -8.55 -0.70 1.11
C PHE A 114 -7.86 -1.88 0.44
N TYR A 115 -7.25 -1.64 -0.70
CA TYR A 115 -6.46 -2.63 -1.42
C TYR A 115 -5.00 -2.51 -1.00
N ILE A 116 -4.39 -3.62 -0.59
CA ILE A 116 -2.96 -3.68 -0.26
C ILE A 116 -2.32 -4.68 -1.21
N ARG A 117 -1.22 -4.29 -1.85
CA ARG A 117 -0.32 -5.24 -2.52
C ARG A 117 1.12 -5.04 -2.08
N ALA A 118 1.81 -6.13 -1.84
CA ALA A 118 3.21 -6.11 -1.46
C ALA A 118 3.94 -7.32 -2.03
N GLY A 119 5.18 -7.15 -2.47
CA GLY A 119 5.97 -8.30 -2.87
C GLY A 119 7.35 -8.01 -3.41
N LYS A 120 8.08 -9.12 -3.61
CA LYS A 120 9.45 -9.18 -4.12
C LYS A 120 9.47 -9.48 -5.61
N GLN A 121 10.60 -9.19 -6.27
CA GLN A 121 10.77 -9.34 -7.71
C GLN A 121 9.67 -8.61 -8.52
N LEU A 122 9.19 -7.47 -8.02
CA LEU A 122 8.26 -6.59 -8.74
C LEU A 122 9.03 -5.62 -9.68
N PRO A 123 8.37 -4.86 -10.57
CA PRO A 123 9.09 -4.11 -11.60
C PRO A 123 9.91 -2.93 -11.06
N VAL A 124 9.58 -2.43 -9.87
CA VAL A 124 10.18 -1.25 -9.25
C VAL A 124 10.35 -1.45 -7.74
N THR A 125 11.22 -0.66 -7.12
CA THR A 125 11.29 -0.53 -5.66
C THR A 125 10.62 0.77 -5.22
N GLY A 126 9.58 0.69 -4.40
CA GLY A 126 8.88 1.87 -3.90
C GLY A 126 7.66 1.56 -3.04
N ASN A 127 7.29 2.51 -2.19
CA ASN A 127 6.09 2.47 -1.37
C ASN A 127 5.20 3.67 -1.72
N GLU A 128 3.97 3.39 -2.17
CA GLU A 128 3.05 4.40 -2.66
C GLU A 128 1.60 4.10 -2.29
N ILE A 129 0.89 5.16 -1.93
CA ILE A 129 -0.52 5.14 -1.55
C ILE A 129 -1.29 5.96 -2.58
N MET A 130 -2.38 5.40 -3.09
CA MET A 130 -3.32 6.06 -3.98
C MET A 130 -4.69 6.13 -3.30
N VAL A 131 -5.20 7.33 -3.07
CA VAL A 131 -6.55 7.56 -2.54
C VAL A 131 -7.43 8.08 -3.67
N LYS A 132 -8.29 7.22 -4.20
CA LYS A 132 -9.20 7.56 -5.29
C LYS A 132 -10.48 8.19 -4.75
N LEU A 133 -10.87 9.34 -5.27
CA LEU A 133 -12.15 9.98 -4.94
C LEU A 133 -13.31 9.36 -5.73
N LYS A 134 -14.54 9.58 -5.29
CA LYS A 134 -15.72 9.16 -6.06
C LYS A 134 -15.80 9.98 -7.35
N SER A 135 -16.13 9.33 -8.46
CA SER A 135 -16.39 10.04 -9.70
C SER A 135 -17.59 10.98 -9.54
N PRO A 136 -17.57 12.18 -10.14
CA PRO A 136 -18.73 13.06 -10.14
C PRO A 136 -19.91 12.38 -10.85
N SER A 137 -21.13 12.68 -10.40
CA SER A 137 -22.37 12.13 -10.99
C SER A 137 -22.63 12.62 -12.42
N HIS A 138 -22.01 13.72 -12.82
CA HIS A 138 -22.12 14.31 -14.15
C HIS A 138 -20.75 14.46 -14.79
N ALA A 139 -20.63 13.99 -16.03
CA ALA A 139 -19.45 14.23 -16.85
C ALA A 139 -19.48 15.69 -17.35
N VAL A 140 -18.46 16.47 -16.98
CA VAL A 140 -18.26 17.85 -17.47
C VAL A 140 -17.52 17.86 -18.82
N PHE A 141 -16.80 16.78 -19.13
CA PHE A 141 -16.07 16.60 -20.38
C PHE A 141 -16.77 15.55 -21.25
N ASP A 142 -16.98 15.87 -22.53
CA ASP A 142 -17.68 15.02 -23.51
C ASP A 142 -16.93 13.70 -23.76
N THR A 143 -15.62 13.70 -23.53
CA THR A 143 -14.73 12.54 -23.62
C THR A 143 -14.55 11.80 -22.29
N ALA A 144 -15.49 11.95 -21.34
CA ALA A 144 -15.42 11.21 -20.08
C ALA A 144 -15.58 9.70 -20.34
N THR A 145 -14.45 9.03 -20.57
CA THR A 145 -14.32 7.60 -20.31
C THR A 145 -14.74 7.38 -18.87
N SER A 146 -15.77 6.56 -18.68
CA SER A 146 -16.25 6.13 -17.37
C SER A 146 -15.06 5.68 -16.50
N GLY A 147 -14.96 6.18 -15.27
CA GLY A 147 -14.00 5.68 -14.28
C GLY A 147 -12.77 6.55 -13.98
N GLN A 148 -12.63 7.73 -14.60
CA GLN A 148 -11.57 8.69 -14.27
C GLN A 148 -11.98 9.60 -13.11
N SER A 149 -11.46 9.32 -11.91
CA SER A 149 -11.69 10.07 -10.69
C SER A 149 -10.46 10.86 -10.28
N ASN A 150 -10.66 11.98 -9.59
CA ASN A 150 -9.57 12.69 -8.91
C ASN A 150 -8.93 11.78 -7.86
N TYR A 151 -7.66 12.01 -7.55
CA TYR A 151 -6.93 11.21 -6.58
C TYR A 151 -5.91 12.02 -5.79
N PHE A 152 -5.57 11.51 -4.61
CA PHE A 152 -4.37 11.91 -3.87
C PHE A 152 -3.36 10.78 -3.95
N ARG A 153 -2.10 11.11 -4.19
CA ARG A 153 -1.02 10.13 -4.22
C ARG A 153 0.07 10.54 -3.24
N PHE A 154 0.46 9.58 -2.41
CA PHE A 154 1.52 9.73 -1.41
C PHE A 154 2.59 8.69 -1.72
N ARG A 155 3.78 9.12 -2.12
CA ARG A 155 4.94 8.25 -2.19
C ARG A 155 5.74 8.39 -0.91
N ILE A 156 6.03 7.27 -0.28
CA ILE A 156 6.81 7.21 0.96
C ILE A 156 8.27 6.92 0.63
N SER A 157 8.53 6.09 -0.38
CA SER A 157 9.88 5.78 -0.85
C SER A 157 9.90 5.51 -2.36
N PRO A 158 11.02 5.74 -3.06
CA PRO A 158 12.30 6.27 -2.53
C PRO A 158 12.27 7.77 -2.22
N ASP A 159 11.49 8.55 -2.97
CA ASP A 159 11.26 9.98 -2.69
C ASP A 159 9.94 10.16 -1.95
N VAL A 160 9.93 11.05 -0.96
CA VAL A 160 8.68 11.45 -0.31
C VAL A 160 7.97 12.44 -1.24
N LEU A 161 6.81 12.04 -1.76
CA LEU A 161 6.01 12.85 -2.68
C LEU A 161 4.55 12.95 -2.23
N ILE A 162 3.98 14.15 -2.36
CA ILE A 162 2.54 14.38 -2.20
C ILE A 162 2.02 15.02 -3.48
N SER A 163 1.03 14.40 -4.12
CA SER A 163 0.38 14.93 -5.31
C SER A 163 -1.13 14.82 -5.31
N VAL A 164 -1.74 15.68 -6.12
CA VAL A 164 -3.18 15.70 -6.42
C VAL A 164 -3.36 15.53 -7.92
N GLY A 165 -4.03 14.44 -8.31
CA GLY A 165 -4.47 14.21 -9.67
C GLY A 165 -5.88 14.73 -9.89
N ALA A 166 -6.06 15.58 -10.89
CA ALA A 166 -7.35 16.13 -11.27
C ALA A 166 -7.47 16.28 -12.79
N ARG A 167 -8.70 16.45 -13.28
CA ARG A 167 -8.93 16.75 -14.70
C ARG A 167 -8.99 18.24 -14.95
N VAL A 168 -8.32 18.69 -16.00
CA VAL A 168 -8.37 20.07 -16.51
C VAL A 168 -8.86 20.08 -17.95
N LYS A 169 -9.49 21.18 -18.38
CA LYS A 169 -9.92 21.35 -19.78
C LYS A 169 -8.69 21.48 -20.67
N VAL A 170 -8.64 20.66 -21.72
CA VAL A 170 -7.65 20.84 -22.79
C VAL A 170 -7.97 22.14 -23.54
N PRO A 171 -7.00 23.02 -23.76
CA PRO A 171 -7.22 24.23 -24.56
C PRO A 171 -7.78 23.89 -25.94
N GLY A 172 -8.87 24.55 -26.32
CA GLY A 172 -9.56 24.31 -27.59
C GLY A 172 -11.08 24.40 -27.46
N GLU A 173 -11.74 24.32 -28.61
CA GLU A 173 -13.20 24.42 -28.72
C GLU A 173 -13.91 23.16 -28.17
N VAL A 174 -13.26 22.00 -28.26
CA VAL A 174 -13.79 20.73 -27.75
C VAL A 174 -13.82 20.73 -26.22
N MET A 175 -14.91 20.23 -25.64
CA MET A 175 -15.02 19.99 -24.19
C MET A 175 -14.36 18.66 -23.80
N ALA A 176 -13.05 18.58 -24.06
CA ALA A 176 -12.20 17.47 -23.64
C ALA A 176 -11.42 17.86 -22.39
N GLY A 177 -11.24 16.89 -21.49
CA GLY A 177 -10.40 17.06 -20.31
C GLY A 177 -9.26 16.05 -20.27
N GLU A 178 -8.10 16.48 -19.80
CA GLU A 178 -6.93 15.64 -19.57
C GLU A 178 -6.63 15.54 -18.07
N THR A 179 -5.95 14.47 -17.66
CA THR A 179 -5.52 14.31 -16.26
C THR A 179 -4.20 15.05 -16.08
N VAL A 180 -4.18 15.98 -15.13
CA VAL A 180 -2.99 16.68 -14.67
C VAL A 180 -2.73 16.32 -13.23
N GLU A 181 -1.45 16.16 -12.89
CA GLU A 181 -1.01 15.92 -11.53
C GLU A 181 -0.23 17.14 -11.03
N LEU A 182 -0.72 17.77 -9.97
CA LEU A 182 0.05 18.76 -9.22
C LEU A 182 0.87 18.03 -8.16
N VAL A 183 2.19 18.19 -8.20
CA VAL A 183 3.11 17.75 -7.16
C VAL A 183 3.33 18.89 -6.17
N ALA A 184 2.86 18.73 -4.93
CA ALA A 184 2.94 19.77 -3.91
C ALA A 184 4.29 19.76 -3.16
N HIS A 185 4.88 18.58 -2.97
CA HIS A 185 6.12 18.40 -2.25
C HIS A 185 6.86 17.18 -2.80
N ARG A 186 8.17 17.32 -3.07
CA ARG A 186 9.09 16.23 -3.37
C ARG A 186 10.35 16.45 -2.54
N HIS A 187 10.64 15.54 -1.62
CA HIS A 187 11.85 15.58 -0.81
C HIS A 187 12.71 14.34 -1.11
N PRO A 188 14.00 14.50 -1.43
CA PRO A 188 14.91 13.36 -1.54
C PRO A 188 14.99 12.65 -0.19
N GLY A 189 14.95 11.32 -0.16
CA GLY A 189 14.77 10.50 1.06
C GLY A 189 15.91 10.52 2.10
N ASP A 190 16.67 11.61 2.21
CA ASP A 190 17.90 11.72 3.01
C ASP A 190 17.69 12.48 4.34
N GLU A 191 16.54 12.27 5.00
CA GLU A 191 16.37 12.65 6.41
C GLU A 191 16.95 11.57 7.33
N MET A 192 17.28 11.99 8.56
CA MET A 192 17.79 11.18 9.69
C MET A 192 17.35 9.72 9.60
N ALA A 193 18.30 8.78 9.63
CA ALA A 193 18.01 7.38 9.36
C ALA A 193 16.87 6.91 10.28
N PRO A 194 15.92 6.08 9.82
CA PRO A 194 14.74 5.69 10.61
C PRO A 194 15.06 5.23 12.04
N TYR A 195 16.23 4.60 12.24
CA TYR A 195 16.73 4.22 13.55
C TYR A 195 17.16 5.41 14.42
N GLU A 196 17.85 6.41 13.88
CA GLU A 196 18.27 7.60 14.62
C GLU A 196 17.06 8.35 15.17
N ARG A 197 15.98 8.46 14.37
CA ARG A 197 14.71 9.05 14.80
C ARG A 197 14.05 8.25 15.94
N LEU A 198 13.94 6.93 15.77
CA LEU A 198 13.38 6.07 16.81
C LEU A 198 14.18 6.12 18.11
N PHE A 199 15.52 6.18 18.04
CA PHE A 199 16.36 6.33 19.23
C PHE A 199 16.17 7.69 19.91
N GLY A 200 16.06 8.78 19.13
CA GLY A 200 15.74 10.10 19.65
C GLY A 200 14.40 10.13 20.40
N ASP A 201 13.35 9.60 19.78
CA ASP A 201 12.00 9.56 20.36
C ASP A 201 11.97 8.69 21.64
N ALA A 202 12.69 7.56 21.66
CA ALA A 202 12.84 6.73 22.85
C ALA A 202 13.52 7.46 24.02
N ILE A 203 14.55 8.26 23.76
CA ILE A 203 15.25 9.07 24.78
C ILE A 203 14.33 10.17 25.32
N LEU A 204 13.50 10.76 24.46
CA LEU A 204 12.56 11.83 24.83
C LEU A 204 11.26 11.30 25.47
N GLY A 205 11.08 9.98 25.53
CA GLY A 205 9.85 9.36 26.03
C GLY A 205 8.64 9.55 25.11
N ASP A 206 8.86 9.92 23.85
CA ASP A 206 7.80 10.04 22.86
C ASP A 206 7.49 8.65 22.27
N ALA A 207 6.39 8.07 22.74
CA ALA A 207 5.94 6.76 22.29
C ALA A 207 5.08 6.80 21.00
N SER A 208 4.89 7.96 20.36
CA SER A 208 3.93 8.12 19.25
C SER A 208 4.27 7.30 17.99
N LEU A 209 5.56 7.03 17.75
CA LEU A 209 6.05 6.16 16.67
C LEU A 209 6.16 4.68 17.08
N PHE A 210 5.98 4.35 18.36
CA PHE A 210 6.08 2.99 18.87
C PHE A 210 4.70 2.33 18.91
N ALA A 211 4.61 1.11 18.36
CA ALA A 211 3.40 0.31 18.43
C ALA A 211 3.12 -0.09 19.89
N ARG A 212 1.88 0.13 20.34
CA ARG A 212 1.40 -0.33 21.65
C ARG A 212 0.86 -1.76 21.54
N TYR A 213 0.95 -2.51 22.62
CA TYR A 213 0.61 -3.94 22.67
C TYR A 213 -0.79 -4.25 22.11
N ASP A 214 -1.79 -3.47 22.50
CA ASP A 214 -3.18 -3.59 22.02
C ASP A 214 -3.32 -3.39 20.50
N SER A 215 -2.62 -2.40 19.94
CA SER A 215 -2.56 -2.17 18.49
C SER A 215 -1.92 -3.36 17.77
N ILE A 216 -0.88 -3.97 18.36
CA ILE A 216 -0.21 -5.15 17.80
C ILE A 216 -1.16 -6.35 17.79
N GLU A 217 -1.86 -6.61 18.89
CA GLU A 217 -2.83 -7.70 19.00
C GLU A 217 -3.98 -7.53 18.00
N ALA A 218 -4.52 -6.32 17.88
CA ALA A 218 -5.57 -6.02 16.91
C ALA A 218 -5.10 -6.20 15.46
N ALA A 219 -3.88 -5.77 15.12
CA ALA A 219 -3.29 -6.00 13.80
C ALA A 219 -3.08 -7.49 13.51
N TRP A 220 -2.66 -8.28 14.50
CA TRP A 220 -2.57 -9.75 14.37
C TRP A 220 -3.93 -10.39 14.11
N ARG A 221 -4.98 -9.97 14.84
CA ARG A 221 -6.36 -10.44 14.61
C ARG A 221 -6.81 -10.19 13.17
N THR A 222 -6.44 -9.05 12.58
CA THR A 222 -6.80 -8.69 11.21
C THR A 222 -6.20 -9.67 10.18
N VAL A 223 -4.92 -10.04 10.31
CA VAL A 223 -4.24 -10.93 9.34
C VAL A 223 -4.34 -12.42 9.67
N ALA A 224 -4.73 -12.78 10.90
CA ALA A 224 -4.73 -14.17 11.36
C ALA A 224 -5.39 -15.18 10.39
N PRO A 225 -6.54 -14.90 9.73
CA PRO A 225 -7.19 -15.87 8.85
C PRO A 225 -6.38 -16.24 7.59
N ILE A 226 -5.49 -15.35 7.17
CA ILE A 226 -4.72 -15.50 5.92
C ILE A 226 -3.28 -15.97 6.17
N LEU A 227 -2.93 -16.32 7.41
CA LEU A 227 -1.63 -16.85 7.76
C LEU A 227 -1.52 -18.35 7.46
N GLY A 228 -0.35 -18.76 6.97
CA GLY A 228 -0.08 -20.16 6.63
C GLY A 228 -0.67 -20.54 5.28
N ASN A 229 -0.96 -21.83 5.09
CA ASN A 229 -1.37 -22.39 3.80
C ASN A 229 -2.89 -22.38 3.61
N THR A 230 -3.58 -21.32 4.06
CA THR A 230 -5.04 -21.18 3.95
C THR A 230 -5.48 -20.72 2.55
N VAL A 231 -4.63 -19.95 1.87
CA VAL A 231 -4.85 -19.47 0.50
C VAL A 231 -3.79 -20.10 -0.42
N PRO A 232 -4.17 -20.73 -1.56
CA PRO A 232 -3.22 -21.33 -2.49
C PRO A 232 -2.24 -20.31 -3.08
N ILE A 233 -0.99 -20.74 -3.28
CA ILE A 233 0.04 -19.93 -3.95
C ILE A 233 -0.21 -19.86 -5.45
N ARG A 234 -0.10 -18.66 -6.01
CA ARG A 234 -0.07 -18.39 -7.44
C ARG A 234 1.33 -17.98 -7.87
N TYR A 235 1.83 -18.52 -8.97
CA TYR A 235 3.16 -18.16 -9.45
C TYR A 235 3.12 -16.89 -10.29
N TYR A 236 4.20 -16.12 -10.25
CA TYR A 236 4.37 -14.95 -11.09
C TYR A 236 5.82 -14.82 -11.54
N GLU A 237 6.01 -14.23 -12.72
CA GLU A 237 7.34 -14.01 -13.28
C GLU A 237 8.03 -12.83 -12.59
N SER A 238 9.36 -12.90 -12.49
CA SER A 238 10.15 -11.77 -12.00
C SER A 238 9.95 -10.53 -12.87
N SER A 239 9.91 -9.36 -12.24
CA SER A 239 9.60 -8.08 -12.87
C SER A 239 8.18 -7.96 -13.44
N SER A 240 7.25 -8.82 -13.00
CA SER A 240 5.80 -8.64 -13.22
C SER A 240 5.13 -8.00 -11.98
N TRP A 241 3.89 -7.53 -12.10
CA TRP A 241 3.13 -6.93 -10.99
C TRP A 241 2.45 -7.95 -10.05
N GLY A 242 2.94 -9.19 -10.05
CA GLY A 242 2.36 -10.31 -9.32
C GLY A 242 1.42 -11.16 -10.18
N PRO A 243 0.70 -12.11 -9.57
CA PRO A 243 -0.23 -13.00 -10.27
C PRO A 243 -1.42 -12.25 -10.87
N GLU A 244 -1.99 -12.76 -11.96
CA GLU A 244 -3.16 -12.16 -12.64
C GLU A 244 -4.39 -12.06 -11.72
N GLU A 245 -4.54 -12.99 -10.78
CA GLU A 245 -5.61 -12.96 -9.78
C GLU A 245 -5.58 -11.69 -8.91
N SER A 246 -4.43 -11.05 -8.75
CA SER A 246 -4.30 -9.74 -8.08
C SER A 246 -5.02 -8.63 -8.85
N GLU A 247 -4.98 -8.63 -10.19
CA GLU A 247 -5.69 -7.65 -11.01
C GLU A 247 -7.21 -7.89 -10.95
N GLN A 248 -7.64 -9.15 -10.88
CA GLN A 248 -9.04 -9.51 -10.75
C GLN A 248 -9.64 -8.98 -9.43
N LEU A 249 -8.87 -9.00 -8.34
CA LEU A 249 -9.27 -8.52 -7.01
C LEU A 249 -9.75 -7.06 -7.01
N ILE A 250 -9.10 -6.19 -7.78
CA ILE A 250 -9.39 -4.74 -7.84
C ILE A 250 -10.12 -4.31 -9.13
N SER A 251 -10.33 -5.24 -10.07
CA SER A 251 -10.88 -4.96 -11.41
C SER A 251 -12.16 -4.10 -11.40
N ARG A 252 -13.04 -4.32 -10.41
CA ARG A 252 -14.30 -3.57 -10.24
C ARG A 252 -14.10 -2.11 -9.81
N ASP A 253 -12.95 -1.76 -9.25
CA ASP A 253 -12.63 -0.42 -8.75
C ASP A 253 -11.64 0.35 -9.65
N GLY A 254 -11.35 -0.20 -10.82
CA GLY A 254 -10.57 0.46 -11.88
C GLY A 254 -9.10 0.08 -11.95
N GLY A 255 -8.72 -1.08 -11.40
CA GLY A 255 -7.36 -1.62 -11.55
C GLY A 255 -6.35 -1.04 -10.56
N TRP A 256 -5.18 -1.67 -10.51
CA TRP A 256 -4.06 -1.17 -9.73
C TRP A 256 -3.40 0.04 -10.39
N HIS A 257 -3.05 1.04 -9.59
CA HIS A 257 -2.07 2.03 -9.98
C HIS A 257 -0.68 1.42 -9.91
N ALA A 258 0.07 1.42 -11.02
CA ALA A 258 1.47 1.00 -11.06
C ALA A 258 2.40 2.19 -10.76
N PRO A 259 3.12 2.17 -9.62
CA PRO A 259 4.12 3.20 -9.33
C PRO A 259 5.17 3.31 -10.44
N VAL A 260 5.41 4.54 -10.89
CA VAL A 260 6.51 4.86 -11.79
C VAL A 260 7.63 5.51 -10.98
N VAL A 261 8.73 4.78 -10.81
CA VAL A 261 9.91 5.22 -10.05
C VAL A 261 11.02 5.59 -11.05
N GLY A 262 11.27 6.88 -11.22
CA GLY A 262 12.24 7.46 -12.14
C GLY A 262 12.18 8.98 -12.09
N ASP A 263 13.26 9.67 -12.46
CA ASP A 263 13.29 11.13 -12.46
C ASP A 263 12.35 11.69 -13.53
N ALA A 264 11.33 12.42 -13.11
CA ALA A 264 10.45 13.21 -13.97
C ALA A 264 11.17 14.46 -14.55
N ASN A 265 12.42 14.32 -14.99
CA ASN A 265 13.24 15.40 -15.55
C ASN A 265 13.74 15.16 -16.98
N GLU A 266 13.38 14.05 -17.66
CA GLU A 266 13.69 13.88 -19.10
C GLU A 266 12.58 14.41 -20.04
N GLY A 267 11.77 15.36 -19.56
CA GLY A 267 10.64 15.93 -20.31
C GLY A 267 10.82 17.36 -20.82
N ASN A 268 12.02 17.95 -20.75
CA ASN A 268 12.25 19.28 -21.31
C ASN A 268 13.68 19.45 -21.85
N ALA A 269 14.02 18.64 -22.86
CA ALA A 269 15.09 18.94 -23.81
C ALA A 269 14.47 18.93 -25.21
N GLY A 270 13.98 20.09 -25.63
CA GLY A 270 13.45 20.39 -26.96
C GLY A 270 13.41 21.88 -27.18
#